data_AF-A0A916I8I8-F1
#
_entry.id   AF-A0A916I8I8-F1
#
_cell.length_a   1.000
_cell.length_b   1.000
_cell.length_c   1.000
_cell.angle_alpha   90.00
_cell.angle_beta   90.00
_cell.angle_gamma   90.00
#
_symmetry.space_group_name_H-M   'P 1'
#
loop_
_entity.id
_entity.type
_entity.pdbx_description
1 polymer ?
#
loop_
_entity_poly.entity_id
_entity_poly.type
_entity_poly.pdbx_seq_one_letter_code
_entity_poly.pdbx_strand_id
1 'polypeptide(L)'
;MAFRHESTKKDGGEGVNVRLCDVIEGVEFTVVEQDEAIRVLILRDALENWFGAGDTPDSWLAAYRRYADTIDFAAADRHRLDRTQGVIVLRGDRPEEFTSSPRQRAKQLASPA
;
A
#
# COMPACT_ATOMS: atom_id res chain seq x y z
N MET A 1 -25.99 40.24 -6.24
CA MET A 1 -25.79 39.75 -4.86
C MET A 1 -25.42 38.28 -4.94
N ALA A 2 -24.27 37.92 -4.37
CA ALA A 2 -23.61 36.64 -4.55
C ALA A 2 -24.23 35.55 -3.66
N PHE A 3 -24.52 34.39 -4.25
CA PHE A 3 -24.79 33.17 -3.49
C PHE A 3 -23.56 32.27 -3.53
N ARG A 4 -23.03 32.05 -2.34
CA ARG A 4 -21.80 31.33 -2.02
C ARG A 4 -21.99 29.86 -2.41
N HIS A 5 -21.21 29.39 -3.38
CA HIS A 5 -21.06 27.95 -3.61
C HIS A 5 -20.33 27.36 -2.41
N GLU A 6 -21.07 26.63 -1.57
CA GLU A 6 -20.53 25.77 -0.53
C GLU A 6 -19.81 24.62 -1.23
N SER A 7 -18.48 24.70 -1.26
CA SER A 7 -17.62 23.63 -1.70
C SER A 7 -17.74 22.46 -0.74
N THR A 8 -18.71 21.58 -0.98
CA THR A 8 -18.72 20.24 -0.39
C THR A 8 -17.66 19.41 -1.11
N LYS A 9 -16.42 19.60 -0.67
CA LYS A 9 -15.32 18.66 -0.90
C LYS A 9 -15.73 17.37 -0.19
N LYS A 10 -16.44 16.49 -0.92
CA LYS A 10 -16.51 15.07 -0.58
C LYS A 10 -15.14 14.51 -0.92
N ASP A 11 -14.21 14.62 0.01
CA ASP A 11 -12.98 13.81 0.02
C ASP A 11 -13.43 12.35 0.21
N GLY A 12 -13.70 11.70 -0.91
CA GLY A 12 -13.89 10.25 -0.99
C GLY A 12 -12.55 9.58 -0.71
N GLY A 13 -12.44 8.98 0.46
CA GLY A 13 -11.31 8.19 0.89
C GLY A 13 -11.68 7.55 2.21
N GLU A 14 -12.33 6.39 2.13
CA GLU A 14 -12.73 5.61 3.29
C GLU A 14 -11.49 5.22 4.12
N GLY A 15 -11.21 5.99 5.16
CA GLY A 15 -10.71 5.52 6.46
C GLY A 15 -9.39 4.75 6.54
N VAL A 16 -8.50 4.77 5.55
CA VAL A 16 -7.18 4.15 5.72
C VAL A 16 -6.40 4.95 6.76
N ASN A 17 -6.20 4.38 7.96
CA ASN A 17 -5.35 4.97 9.01
C ASN A 17 -3.88 4.86 8.57
N VAL A 18 -3.45 5.78 7.70
CA VAL A 18 -2.06 5.87 7.25
C VAL A 18 -1.28 6.76 8.22
N ARG A 19 -0.15 6.28 8.72
CA ARG A 19 0.73 6.96 9.67
C ARG A 19 2.18 6.85 9.22
N LEU A 20 2.92 7.93 9.33
CA LEU A 20 4.38 7.88 9.15
C LEU A 20 5.01 7.29 10.42
N CYS A 21 6.00 6.44 10.23
CA CYS A 21 6.78 5.83 11.30
C CYS A 21 8.23 6.30 11.19
N ASP A 22 8.62 7.28 12.00
CA ASP A 22 10.00 7.81 12.02
C ASP A 22 11.02 6.81 12.56
N VAL A 23 10.62 5.92 13.47
CA VAL A 23 11.54 4.98 14.13
C VAL A 23 12.07 3.92 13.17
N ILE A 24 11.21 3.44 12.26
CA ILE A 24 11.54 2.40 11.28
C ILE A 24 11.72 3.01 9.87
N GLU A 25 11.57 4.34 9.75
CA GLU A 25 11.58 5.07 8.49
C GLU A 25 10.64 4.44 7.46
N GLY A 26 9.33 4.61 7.64
CA GLY A 26 8.34 4.01 6.74
C GLY A 26 6.93 4.55 6.90
N VAL A 27 5.99 3.94 6.17
CA VAL A 27 4.57 4.25 6.21
C VAL A 27 3.82 3.04 6.77
N GLU A 28 3.17 3.22 7.91
CA GLU A 28 2.24 2.25 8.49
C GLU A 28 0.83 2.55 8.00
N PHE A 29 0.08 1.51 7.64
CA PHE A 29 -1.32 1.64 7.25
C PHE A 29 -2.06 0.34 7.57
N THR A 30 -3.39 0.38 7.44
CA THR A 30 -4.23 -0.80 7.67
C THR A 30 -4.99 -1.11 6.40
N VAL A 31 -4.88 -2.35 5.92
CA VAL A 31 -5.64 -2.88 4.79
C VAL A 31 -6.73 -3.79 5.33
N VAL A 32 -7.95 -3.66 4.83
CA VAL A 32 -9.04 -4.58 5.19
C VAL A 32 -9.15 -5.65 4.11
N GLU A 33 -8.91 -6.90 4.46
CA GLU A 33 -9.09 -8.06 3.58
C GLU A 33 -10.06 -9.05 4.23
N GLN A 34 -11.13 -9.43 3.53
CA GLN A 34 -12.10 -10.43 4.01
C GLN A 34 -12.65 -10.14 5.44
N ASP A 35 -12.94 -8.86 5.74
CA ASP A 35 -13.38 -8.37 7.07
C ASP A 35 -12.29 -8.37 8.16
N GLU A 36 -11.04 -8.71 7.81
CA GLU A 36 -9.88 -8.68 8.70
C GLU A 36 -9.02 -7.43 8.46
N ALA A 37 -8.75 -6.69 9.53
CA ALA A 37 -7.87 -5.53 9.50
C ALA A 37 -6.39 -5.98 9.62
N ILE A 38 -5.68 -5.92 8.50
CA ILE A 38 -4.27 -6.26 8.40
C ILE A 38 -3.45 -5.00 8.60
N ARG A 39 -2.56 -5.02 9.59
CA ARG A 39 -1.57 -3.95 9.78
C ARG A 39 -0.41 -4.16 8.83
N VAL A 40 -0.05 -3.10 8.12
CA VAL A 40 1.00 -3.13 7.10
C VAL A 40 1.98 -2.00 7.35
N LEU A 41 3.27 -2.28 7.19
CA LEU A 41 4.35 -1.32 7.22
C LEU A 41 5.13 -1.44 5.92
N ILE A 42 5.16 -0.37 5.12
CA ILE A 42 6.07 -0.28 3.98
C ILE A 42 7.27 0.57 4.37
N LEU A 43 8.48 0.02 4.19
CA LEU A 43 9.72 0.71 4.54
C LEU A 43 10.06 1.79 3.51
N ARG A 44 10.81 2.82 3.94
CA ARG A 44 11.42 3.82 3.08
C ARG A 44 12.17 3.18 1.91
N ASP A 45 13.01 2.20 2.19
CA ASP A 45 13.78 1.48 1.16
C ASP A 45 12.88 0.89 0.05
N ALA A 46 11.71 0.35 0.42
CA ALA A 46 10.75 -0.14 -0.57
C ALA A 46 10.15 0.99 -1.40
N LEU A 47 9.79 2.10 -0.75
CA LEU A 47 9.24 3.29 -1.40
C LEU A 47 10.25 3.94 -2.35
N GLU A 48 11.52 4.02 -1.95
CA GLU A 48 12.60 4.55 -2.78
C GLU A 48 12.90 3.62 -3.97
N ASN A 49 13.14 2.33 -3.72
CA ASN A 49 13.58 1.38 -4.75
C ASN A 49 12.48 1.05 -5.78
N TRP A 50 11.22 0.92 -5.35
CA TRP A 50 10.12 0.48 -6.22
C TRP A 50 9.24 1.61 -6.73
N PHE A 51 9.09 2.66 -5.93
CA PHE A 51 8.12 3.72 -6.20
C PHE A 51 8.77 5.09 -6.43
N GLY A 52 10.11 5.16 -6.39
CA GLY A 52 10.87 6.37 -6.64
C GLY A 52 10.59 7.48 -5.63
N ALA A 53 10.23 7.11 -4.40
CA ALA A 53 10.12 8.08 -3.31
C ALA A 53 11.50 8.72 -3.05
N GLY A 54 11.50 9.98 -2.62
CA GLY A 54 12.70 10.64 -2.11
C GLY A 54 12.92 10.34 -0.62
N ASP A 55 13.96 10.92 -0.03
CA ASP A 55 14.34 10.70 1.37
C ASP A 55 13.45 11.43 2.40
N THR A 56 12.38 12.12 1.97
CA THR A 56 11.51 12.87 2.87
C THR A 56 10.20 12.14 3.18
N PRO A 57 9.67 12.22 4.42
CA PRO A 57 8.41 11.59 4.81
C PRO A 57 7.20 12.00 3.93
N ASP A 58 7.15 13.26 3.49
CA ASP A 58 6.13 13.73 2.54
C ASP A 58 6.22 12.99 1.19
N SER A 59 7.44 12.70 0.72
CA SER A 59 7.66 11.96 -0.51
C SER A 59 7.21 10.50 -0.38
N TRP A 60 7.44 9.88 0.79
CA TRP A 60 6.98 8.53 1.10
C TRP A 60 5.46 8.44 1.05
N LEU A 61 4.77 9.40 1.68
CA LEU A 61 3.32 9.45 1.68
C LEU A 61 2.75 9.75 0.28
N ALA A 62 3.43 10.59 -0.51
CA ALA A 62 3.05 10.86 -1.89
C ALA A 62 3.20 9.62 -2.78
N ALA A 63 4.31 8.88 -2.63
CA ALA A 63 4.53 7.61 -3.32
C ALA A 63 3.48 6.57 -2.90
N TYR A 64 3.23 6.41 -1.59
CA TYR A 64 2.17 5.55 -1.09
C TYR A 64 0.82 5.90 -1.72
N ARG A 65 0.39 7.16 -1.65
CA ARG A 65 -0.90 7.60 -2.23
C ARG A 65 -1.00 7.36 -3.73
N ARG A 66 0.10 7.53 -4.46
CA ARG A 66 0.15 7.31 -5.91
C ARG A 66 0.03 5.83 -6.28
N TYR A 67 0.54 4.95 -5.44
CA TYR A 67 0.64 3.50 -5.68
C TYR A 67 -0.13 2.67 -4.65
N ALA A 68 -1.12 3.27 -3.98
CA ALA A 68 -1.83 2.67 -2.86
C ALA A 68 -2.44 1.32 -3.26
N ASP A 69 -3.12 1.25 -4.41
CA ASP A 69 -3.69 -0.01 -4.92
C ASP A 69 -2.65 -1.13 -5.08
N THR A 70 -1.43 -0.80 -5.52
CA THR A 70 -0.36 -1.78 -5.72
C THR A 70 0.23 -2.25 -4.39
N ILE A 71 0.42 -1.32 -3.47
CA ILE A 71 0.97 -1.57 -2.13
C ILE A 71 -0.03 -2.37 -1.29
N ASP A 72 -1.31 -2.00 -1.32
CA ASP A 72 -2.39 -2.69 -0.63
C ASP A 72 -2.55 -4.12 -1.17
N PHE A 73 -2.46 -4.31 -2.50
CA PHE A 73 -2.50 -5.64 -3.11
C PHE A 73 -1.30 -6.50 -2.70
N ALA A 74 -0.09 -5.94 -2.68
CA ALA A 74 1.11 -6.64 -2.22
C ALA A 74 0.97 -7.09 -0.76
N ALA A 75 0.45 -6.21 0.10
CA ALA A 75 0.21 -6.52 1.51
C ALA A 75 -0.83 -7.63 1.71
N ALA A 76 -1.94 -7.53 0.99
CA ALA A 76 -2.99 -8.54 0.95
C ALA A 76 -2.46 -9.91 0.48
N ASP A 77 -1.70 -9.93 -0.62
CA ASP A 77 -1.12 -11.16 -1.15
C ASP A 77 -0.14 -11.80 -0.15
N ARG A 78 0.71 -10.98 0.48
CA ARG A 78 1.65 -11.44 1.51
C ARG A 78 0.92 -12.02 2.73
N HIS A 79 -0.16 -11.39 3.18
CA HIS A 79 -1.00 -11.90 4.26
C HIS A 79 -1.65 -13.25 3.89
N ARG A 80 -2.10 -13.43 2.65
CA ARG A 80 -2.65 -14.72 2.18
C ARG A 80 -1.61 -15.83 2.19
N LEU A 81 -0.36 -15.51 1.86
CA LEU A 81 0.76 -16.45 1.88
C LEU A 81 1.22 -16.78 3.30
N ASP A 82 1.07 -15.84 4.24
CA ASP A 82 1.59 -15.95 5.60
C ASP A 82 0.66 -15.26 6.61
N ARG A 83 -0.39 -15.99 6.98
CA ARG A 83 -1.40 -15.57 7.97
C ARG A 83 -0.91 -15.59 9.41
N THR A 84 0.38 -15.89 9.65
CA THR A 84 0.91 -15.99 11.02
C THR A 84 1.48 -14.68 11.55
N GLN A 85 1.72 -13.69 10.68
CA GLN A 85 2.28 -12.41 11.07
C GLN A 85 1.17 -11.39 11.35
N GLY A 86 1.12 -10.87 12.59
CA GLY A 86 0.18 -9.82 12.98
C GLY A 86 0.47 -8.42 12.41
N VAL A 87 1.59 -8.27 11.69
CA VAL A 87 1.97 -7.08 10.90
C VAL A 87 2.72 -7.56 9.66
N ILE A 88 2.29 -7.09 8.50
CA ILE A 88 2.96 -7.34 7.21
C ILE A 88 3.98 -6.23 6.97
N VAL A 89 5.23 -6.59 6.71
CA VAL A 89 6.30 -5.62 6.42
C VAL A 89 6.75 -5.78 4.98
N LEU A 90 6.50 -4.76 4.15
CA LEU A 90 6.90 -4.71 2.75
C LEU A 90 8.28 -4.05 2.63
N ARG A 91 9.22 -4.74 1.97
CA ARG A 91 10.63 -4.33 1.91
C ARG A 91 11.13 -4.18 0.48
N GLY A 92 12.05 -3.25 0.24
CA GLY A 92 12.58 -3.02 -1.09
C GLY A 92 13.51 -4.12 -1.57
N ASP A 93 14.05 -4.94 -0.67
CA ASP A 93 14.91 -6.09 -0.99
C ASP A 93 14.17 -7.28 -1.65
N ARG A 94 12.82 -7.23 -1.71
CA ARG A 94 11.98 -8.32 -2.23
C ARG A 94 11.15 -7.91 -3.44
N PRO A 95 11.71 -8.02 -4.66
CA PRO A 95 11.01 -7.65 -5.90
C PRO A 95 9.71 -8.44 -6.14
N GLU A 96 9.64 -9.67 -5.66
CA GLU A 96 8.47 -10.55 -5.81
C GLU A 96 7.19 -10.00 -5.15
N GLU A 97 7.33 -9.15 -4.12
CA GLU A 97 6.21 -8.54 -3.40
C GLU A 97 5.46 -7.52 -4.27
N PHE A 98 6.17 -6.80 -5.14
CA PHE A 98 5.61 -5.74 -5.98
C PHE A 98 5.42 -6.13 -7.45
N THR A 99 6.09 -7.19 -7.90
CA THR A 99 5.99 -7.71 -9.28
C THR A 99 4.80 -8.63 -9.49
N SER A 100 4.10 -9.04 -8.42
CA SER A 100 2.89 -9.86 -8.47
C SER A 100 1.67 -9.06 -8.95
N SER A 101 1.75 -8.54 -10.17
CA SER A 101 0.60 -7.98 -10.88
C SER A 101 -0.48 -9.06 -11.05
N PRO A 102 -1.78 -8.76 -10.83
CA PRO A 102 -2.88 -9.71 -11.07
C PRO A 102 -2.88 -10.26 -12.51
N ARG A 103 -2.32 -9.49 -13.45
CA ARG A 103 -2.15 -9.85 -14.86
C ARG A 103 -1.15 -10.99 -15.12
N GLN A 104 -0.16 -11.18 -14.25
CA GLN A 104 0.81 -12.29 -14.36
C GLN A 104 0.32 -13.56 -13.66
N ARG A 105 -0.32 -13.45 -12.48
CA ARG A 105 -0.95 -14.62 -11.83
C ARG A 105 -2.09 -15.22 -12.64
N ALA A 106 -2.92 -14.39 -13.29
CA ALA A 106 -3.96 -14.88 -14.21
C ALA A 106 -3.37 -15.66 -15.40
N LYS A 107 -2.16 -15.32 -15.87
CA LYS A 107 -1.48 -16.08 -16.91
C LYS A 107 -0.85 -17.39 -16.39
N GLN A 108 -0.31 -17.40 -15.17
CA GLN A 108 0.27 -18.62 -14.59
C GLN A 108 -0.78 -19.67 -14.20
N LEU A 109 -1.97 -19.25 -13.74
CA LEU A 109 -3.08 -20.16 -13.43
C LEU A 109 -3.86 -20.62 -14.68
N ALA A 110 -3.68 -19.96 -15.83
CA ALA A 110 -4.32 -20.30 -17.10
C ALA A 110 -3.47 -21.19 -18.02
N SER A 111 -2.32 -21.70 -17.55
CA SER A 111 -1.58 -22.77 -18.22
C SER A 111 -1.90 -24.11 -17.58
N PRO A 112 -2.91 -24.85 -18.07
CA PRO A 112 -3.00 -26.27 -17.79
C PRO A 112 -1.80 -26.96 -18.47
N ALA A 113 -1.17 -27.87 -17.72
CA ALA A 113 -0.21 -28.83 -18.24
C ALA A 113 -0.84 -29.72 -19.33
#